data_AF-A0A015Z7F6-F1
#
_entry.id   AF-A0A015Z7F6-F1
#
_cell.length_a   1.000
_cell.length_b   1.000
_cell.length_c   1.000
_cell.angle_alpha   90.00
_cell.angle_beta   90.00
_cell.angle_gamma   90.00
#
_symmetry.space_group_name_H-M   'P 1'
#
loop_
_entity.id
_entity.type
_entity.pdbx_description
1 polymer ?
#
loop_
_entity_poly.entity_id
_entity_poly.type
_entity_poly.pdbx_seq_one_letter_code
_entity_poly.pdbx_strand_id
1 'polypeptide(L)'
;MCKSEIFAEILNIVGKETEVSTELILSSSKVTEVVDARSIVVFFLTEYGLYPEQIATFLHKTSASIRYLISTFESRKLANKMIAIYLQNIRKSLENEL
;
A
#
# COMPACT_ATOMS: atom_id res chain seq x y z
N MET A 1 -16.31 -2.39 -8.16
CA MET A 1 -15.31 -1.51 -8.80
C MET A 1 -14.34 -2.32 -9.64
N CYS A 2 -13.81 -1.72 -10.70
CA CYS A 2 -12.71 -2.27 -11.48
C CYS A 2 -11.36 -2.10 -10.76
N LYS A 3 -10.32 -2.79 -11.21
CA LYS A 3 -9.01 -2.83 -10.51
C LYS A 3 -8.33 -1.47 -10.40
N SER A 4 -8.49 -0.61 -11.40
CA SER A 4 -7.93 0.75 -11.38
C SER A 4 -8.64 1.65 -10.38
N GLU A 5 -9.96 1.48 -10.19
CA GLU A 5 -10.73 2.20 -9.17
C GLU A 5 -10.30 1.76 -7.76
N ILE A 6 -10.19 0.44 -7.54
CA ILE A 6 -9.69 -0.12 -6.27
C ILE A 6 -8.28 0.42 -5.97
N PHE A 7 -7.41 0.46 -6.98
CA PHE A 7 -6.06 1.01 -6.84
C PHE A 7 -6.07 2.50 -6.47
N ALA A 8 -6.84 3.32 -7.20
CA ALA A 8 -6.91 4.75 -6.94
C ALA A 8 -7.43 5.03 -5.53
N GLU A 9 -8.46 4.31 -5.09
CA GLU A 9 -9.06 4.50 -3.77
C GLU A 9 -8.08 4.13 -2.64
N ILE A 10 -7.47 2.93 -2.72
CA ILE A 10 -6.46 2.51 -1.75
C ILE A 10 -5.27 3.48 -1.72
N LEU A 11 -4.78 3.92 -2.88
CA LEU A 11 -3.65 4.86 -2.95
C LEU A 11 -3.99 6.19 -2.26
N ASN A 12 -5.18 6.73 -2.49
CA ASN A 12 -5.63 7.99 -1.91
C ASN A 12 -5.82 7.88 -0.39
N ILE A 13 -6.52 6.83 0.09
CA ILE A 13 -6.75 6.62 1.51
C ILE A 13 -5.42 6.41 2.24
N VAL A 14 -4.52 5.59 1.71
CA VAL A 14 -3.20 5.39 2.32
C VAL A 14 -2.41 6.71 2.35
N GLY A 15 -2.42 7.48 1.27
CA GLY A 15 -1.71 8.76 1.23
C GLY A 15 -2.22 9.76 2.29
N LYS A 16 -3.54 9.79 2.49
CA LYS A 16 -4.18 10.62 3.53
C LYS A 16 -3.83 10.14 4.94
N GLU A 17 -4.00 8.85 5.23
CA GLU A 17 -3.79 8.29 6.57
C GLU A 17 -2.32 8.31 7.00
N THR A 18 -1.40 8.16 6.05
CA THR A 18 0.05 8.14 6.34
C THR A 18 0.72 9.50 6.22
N GLU A 19 -0.01 10.53 5.78
CA GLU A 19 0.52 11.86 5.43
C GLU A 19 1.66 11.82 4.39
N VAL A 20 1.68 10.78 3.55
CA VAL A 20 2.64 10.62 2.45
C VAL A 20 1.92 10.85 1.12
N SER A 21 2.42 11.80 0.31
CA SER A 21 1.79 12.09 -0.97
C SER A 21 1.78 10.87 -1.90
N THR A 22 0.77 10.77 -2.76
CA THR A 22 0.65 9.66 -3.71
C THR A 22 1.83 9.64 -4.69
N GLU A 23 2.39 10.80 -5.05
CA GLU A 23 3.61 10.85 -5.87
C GLU A 23 4.81 10.22 -5.15
N LEU A 24 4.97 10.45 -3.84
CA LEU A 24 6.04 9.84 -3.06
C LEU A 24 5.84 8.33 -2.94
N ILE A 25 4.61 7.86 -2.71
CA ILE A 25 4.29 6.43 -2.68
C ILE A 25 4.69 5.77 -4.01
N LEU A 26 4.38 6.39 -5.14
CA LEU A 26 4.72 5.89 -6.48
C LEU A 26 6.21 6.05 -6.84
N SER A 27 6.92 6.97 -6.18
CA SER A 27 8.34 7.24 -6.44
C SER A 27 9.28 6.06 -6.15
N SER A 28 10.57 6.25 -6.43
CA SER A 28 11.65 5.34 -6.05
C SER A 28 12.22 5.59 -4.65
N SER A 29 11.67 6.58 -3.90
CA SER A 29 12.16 6.97 -2.58
C SER A 29 12.23 5.79 -1.61
N LYS A 30 13.34 5.75 -0.87
CA LYS A 30 13.68 4.73 0.13
C LYS A 30 13.55 5.24 1.56
N VAL A 31 13.06 6.46 1.75
CA VAL A 31 12.69 7.00 3.06
C VAL A 31 11.70 6.04 3.73
N THR A 32 11.93 5.72 5.00
CA THR A 32 11.24 4.64 5.72
C THR A 32 9.73 4.79 5.67
N GLU A 33 9.23 5.99 5.96
CA GLU A 33 7.81 6.35 5.98
C GLU A 33 7.16 6.17 4.61
N VAL A 34 7.89 6.52 3.54
CA VAL A 34 7.41 6.33 2.15
C VAL A 34 7.38 4.84 1.79
N VAL A 35 8.36 4.05 2.24
CA VAL A 35 8.36 2.59 2.04
C VAL A 35 7.27 1.92 2.85
N ASP A 36 7.00 2.39 4.08
CA ASP A 36 5.93 1.89 4.94
C ASP A 36 4.56 2.15 4.27
N ALA A 37 4.29 3.38 3.84
CA ALA A 37 3.07 3.73 3.10
C ALA A 37 2.90 2.86 1.83
N ARG A 38 3.97 2.70 1.03
CA ARG A 38 3.94 1.81 -0.15
C ARG A 38 3.67 0.35 0.21
N SER A 39 4.25 -0.14 1.31
CA SER A 39 4.03 -1.51 1.77
C SER A 39 2.57 -1.72 2.18
N ILE A 40 1.93 -0.71 2.79
CA ILE A 40 0.51 -0.72 3.14
C ILE A 40 -0.38 -0.76 1.88
N VAL A 41 -0.08 0.05 0.86
CA VAL A 41 -0.78 -0.03 -0.45
C VAL A 41 -0.70 -1.44 -1.02
N VAL A 42 0.50 -2.03 -1.08
CA VAL A 42 0.70 -3.39 -1.60
C VAL A 42 -0.08 -4.43 -0.79
N PHE A 43 -0.09 -4.31 0.54
CA PHE A 43 -0.85 -5.19 1.41
C PHE A 43 -2.34 -5.18 1.07
N PHE A 44 -2.98 -4.01 1.04
CA PHE A 44 -4.40 -3.92 0.73
C PHE A 44 -4.73 -4.37 -0.71
N LEU A 45 -3.93 -3.99 -1.71
CA LEU A 45 -4.16 -4.47 -3.08
C LEU A 45 -4.10 -6.00 -3.17
N THR A 46 -3.21 -6.63 -2.38
CA THR A 46 -3.13 -8.10 -2.29
C THR A 46 -4.37 -8.67 -1.60
N GLU A 47 -4.85 -8.05 -0.51
CA GLU A 47 -6.10 -8.47 0.17
C GLU A 47 -7.33 -8.37 -0.75
N TYR A 48 -7.38 -7.36 -1.63
CA TYR A 48 -8.43 -7.20 -2.65
C TYR A 48 -8.20 -8.09 -3.90
N GLY A 49 -7.23 -9.01 -3.87
CA GLY A 49 -7.05 -10.05 -4.88
C GLY A 49 -6.24 -9.65 -6.11
N LEU A 50 -5.48 -8.54 -6.07
CA LEU A 50 -4.58 -8.19 -7.17
C LEU A 50 -3.29 -8.99 -7.08
N TYR A 51 -2.85 -9.52 -8.23
CA TYR A 51 -1.59 -10.26 -8.33
C TYR A 51 -0.37 -9.32 -8.34
N PRO A 52 0.82 -9.77 -7.91
CA PRO A 52 2.04 -8.95 -7.88
C PRO A 52 2.35 -8.23 -9.20
N GLU A 53 2.11 -8.87 -10.36
CA GLU A 53 2.33 -8.31 -11.70
C GLU A 53 1.35 -7.14 -12.00
N GLN A 54 0.12 -7.23 -11.52
CA GLN A 54 -0.88 -6.16 -11.67
C GLN A 54 -0.54 -4.98 -10.79
N ILE A 55 -0.19 -5.25 -9.52
CA ILE A 55 0.27 -4.23 -8.56
C ILE A 55 1.53 -3.53 -9.08
N ALA A 56 2.48 -4.28 -9.63
CA ALA A 56 3.72 -3.77 -10.21
C ALA A 56 3.45 -2.75 -11.34
N THR A 57 2.45 -3.02 -12.19
CA THR A 57 2.01 -2.13 -13.27
C THR A 57 1.47 -0.81 -12.70
N PHE A 58 0.60 -0.87 -11.69
CA PHE A 58 0.03 0.32 -11.06
C PHE A 58 1.03 1.16 -10.26
N LEU A 59 1.99 0.53 -9.58
CA LEU A 59 3.00 1.22 -8.77
C LEU A 59 4.26 1.64 -9.56
N HIS A 60 4.35 1.31 -10.85
CA HIS A 60 5.56 1.47 -11.67
C HIS A 60 6.79 0.84 -11.01
N LYS A 61 6.66 -0.42 -10.61
CA LYS A 61 7.70 -1.22 -9.94
C LYS A 61 7.85 -2.58 -10.63
N THR A 62 8.87 -3.33 -10.25
CA THR A 62 9.04 -4.70 -10.71
C THR A 62 8.22 -5.66 -9.85
N SER A 63 7.72 -6.76 -10.42
CA SER A 63 7.00 -7.79 -9.65
C SER A 63 7.88 -8.39 -8.53
N ALA A 64 9.20 -8.44 -8.73
CA ALA A 64 10.15 -8.85 -7.70
C ALA A 64 10.14 -7.87 -6.50
N SER A 65 10.12 -6.57 -6.76
CA SER A 65 10.00 -5.55 -5.70
C SER A 65 8.65 -5.68 -4.97
N ILE A 66 7.56 -5.96 -5.67
CA ILE A 66 6.26 -6.16 -5.04
C ILE A 66 6.25 -7.39 -4.15
N ARG A 67 6.77 -8.53 -4.64
CA ARG A 67 6.91 -9.75 -3.83
C ARG A 67 7.74 -9.53 -2.58
N TYR A 68 8.81 -8.75 -2.67
CA TYR A 68 9.61 -8.39 -1.50
C TYR A 68 8.82 -7.57 -0.46
N LEU A 69 8.01 -6.60 -0.91
CA LEU A 69 7.16 -5.82 -0.01
C LEU A 69 6.11 -6.71 0.68
N ILE A 70 5.52 -7.66 -0.04
CA ILE A 70 4.60 -8.65 0.53
C ILE A 70 5.32 -9.51 1.57
N SER A 71 6.46 -10.11 1.22
CA SER A 71 7.17 -11.06 2.09
C SER A 71 7.75 -10.43 3.36
N THR A 72 8.02 -9.12 3.34
CA THR A 72 8.61 -8.40 4.47
C THR A 72 7.60 -7.56 5.27
N PHE A 73 6.32 -7.56 4.87
CA PHE A 73 5.31 -6.70 5.47
C PHE A 73 5.11 -6.95 6.97
N GLU A 74 5.01 -8.22 7.37
CA GLU A 74 4.81 -8.58 8.77
C GLU A 74 5.99 -8.14 9.66
N SER A 75 7.22 -8.37 9.22
CA SER A 75 8.41 -7.89 9.93
C SER A 75 8.43 -6.37 10.06
N ARG A 76 7.99 -5.65 9.02
CA ARG A 76 7.88 -4.19 9.02
C ARG A 76 6.81 -3.69 10.00
N LYS A 77 5.64 -4.31 10.02
CA LYS A 77 4.56 -4.02 10.98
C LYS A 77 5.00 -4.24 12.43
N LEU A 78 5.83 -5.27 12.69
CA LEU A 78 6.40 -5.50 14.02
C LEU A 78 7.43 -4.44 14.42
N ALA A 79 8.22 -3.94 13.46
CA ALA A 79 9.23 -2.92 13.70
C ALA A 79 8.62 -1.51 13.90
N ASN A 80 7.54 -1.19 13.18
CA ASN A 80 6.84 0.09 13.29
C ASN A 80 5.37 -0.11 13.67
N LYS A 81 5.05 0.09 14.96
CA LYS A 81 3.69 -0.09 15.49
C LYS A 81 2.66 0.86 14.87
N MET A 82 3.07 2.00 14.30
CA MET A 82 2.15 2.90 13.60
C MET A 82 1.47 2.22 12.41
N ILE A 83 2.13 1.26 11.76
CA ILE A 83 1.55 0.50 10.64
C ILE A 83 0.27 -0.22 11.08
N ALA A 84 0.24 -0.79 12.28
CA ALA A 84 -0.96 -1.47 12.78
C ALA A 84 -2.13 -0.49 12.96
N ILE A 85 -1.86 0.75 13.39
CA ILE A 85 -2.85 1.82 13.54
C ILE A 85 -3.38 2.24 12.17
N TYR A 86 -2.47 2.49 11.21
CA TYR A 86 -2.86 2.82 9.83
C TYR A 86 -3.73 1.72 9.22
N LEU A 87 -3.36 0.44 9.35
CA LEU A 87 -4.16 -0.66 8.85
C LEU A 87 -5.59 -0.65 9.41
N GLN A 88 -5.76 -0.37 10.70
CA GLN A 88 -7.08 -0.30 11.31
C GLN A 88 -7.91 0.86 10.75
N ASN A 89 -7.32 2.05 10.63
CA ASN A 89 -8.03 3.23 10.12
C ASN A 89 -8.37 3.10 8.63
N ILE A 90 -7.43 2.57 7.84
CA ILE A 90 -7.62 2.35 6.41
C ILE A 90 -8.72 1.31 6.19
N ARG A 91 -8.76 0.20 6.94
CA ARG A 91 -9.88 -0.77 6.87
C ARG A 91 -11.24 -0.11 7.10
N LYS A 92 -11.35 0.69 8.16
CA LYS A 92 -12.59 1.45 8.45
C LYS A 92 -12.95 2.41 7.32
N SER A 93 -11.96 3.05 6.70
CA SER A 93 -12.19 3.96 5.57
C SER A 93 -12.69 3.18 4.34
N LEU A 94 -12.06 2.04 4.03
CA LEU A 94 -12.42 1.20 2.90
C LEU A 94 -13.80 0.56 3.05
N GLU A 95 -14.26 0.22 4.26
CA GLU A 95 -15.63 -0.30 4.51
C GLU A 95 -16.73 0.68 4.08
N ASN A 96 -16.43 1.99 4.00
CA ASN A 96 -17.39 3.00 3.57
C ASN A 96 -17.34 3.28 2.06
N GLU A 97 -16.27 2.88 1.38
CA GLU A 97 -15.96 3.29 -0.01
C GLU A 97 -15.93 2.12 -1.00
N LEU A 98 -15.62 0.88 -0.56
CA LEU A 98 -15.47 -0.33 -1.40
C LEU A 98 -16.47 -1.43 -1.05
#